data_AF-A0A811MVE9-F1
#
_entry.id   AF-A0A811MVE9-F1
#
_cell.length_a   1.000
_cell.length_b   1.000
_cell.length_c   1.000
_cell.angle_alpha   90.00
_cell.angle_beta   90.00
_cell.angle_gamma   90.00
#
_symmetry.space_group_name_H-M   'P 1'
#
loop_
_entity.id
_entity.type
_entity.pdbx_description
1 polymer ?
#
loop_
_entity_poly.entity_id
_entity_poly.type
_entity_poly.pdbx_seq_one_letter_code
_entity_poly.pdbx_strand_id
1 'polypeptide(L)'
;MVPPAAAQGARRAAVITEEERRRNRMTSNRLSARKSRMKQQQYVDDLTAENERLRRENEAMRASVGDVLQQSRALEQENRVLAAHARQLCAALLLRNSQLRLLGDVSGVPLDVPGVPDHLVQLYGGVHMPVTPLSPSPPPLQLQLPLEIQLMLLQPDVMDAVGMLV
;
A
#
# COMPACT_ATOMS: atom_id res chain seq x y z
N MET A 1 -11.29 60.90 -62.62
CA MET A 1 -10.06 60.10 -62.79
C MET A 1 -10.37 58.66 -62.44
N VAL A 2 -10.35 57.76 -63.43
CA VAL A 2 -10.56 56.31 -63.24
C VAL A 2 -9.23 55.70 -62.79
N PRO A 3 -9.17 54.92 -61.70
CA PRO A 3 -7.92 54.29 -61.28
C PRO A 3 -7.42 53.28 -62.33
N PRO A 4 -6.10 53.14 -62.52
CA PRO A 4 -5.52 52.29 -63.56
C PRO A 4 -5.88 50.81 -63.32
N ALA A 5 -6.33 50.12 -64.36
CA ALA A 5 -6.77 48.71 -64.31
C ALA A 5 -5.73 47.76 -63.69
N ALA A 6 -4.44 48.07 -63.83
CA ALA A 6 -3.33 47.33 -63.20
C ALA A 6 -3.39 47.35 -61.65
N ALA A 7 -3.79 48.47 -61.04
CA ALA A 7 -3.91 48.59 -59.58
C ALA A 7 -5.10 47.78 -59.04
N GLN A 8 -6.16 47.60 -59.84
CA GLN A 8 -7.29 46.75 -59.49
C GLN A 8 -6.95 45.25 -59.61
N GLY A 9 -6.15 44.85 -60.60
CA GLY A 9 -5.63 43.49 -60.73
C GLY A 9 -4.76 43.08 -59.54
N ALA A 10 -3.82 43.94 -59.13
CA ALA A 10 -2.96 43.70 -57.98
C ALA A 10 -3.72 43.60 -56.65
N ARG A 11 -4.73 44.46 -56.43
CA ARG A 11 -5.62 44.40 -55.25
C ARG A 11 -6.44 43.12 -55.20
N ARG A 12 -7.00 42.68 -56.34
CA ARG A 12 -7.73 41.41 -56.42
C ARG A 12 -6.83 40.21 -56.14
N ALA A 13 -5.62 40.19 -56.70
CA ALA A 13 -4.65 39.14 -56.41
C ALA A 13 -4.27 39.10 -54.92
N ALA A 14 -4.02 40.26 -54.30
CA ALA A 14 -3.75 40.35 -52.87
C ALA A 14 -4.91 39.83 -52.01
N VAL A 15 -6.16 40.15 -52.37
CA VAL A 15 -7.36 39.65 -51.66
C VAL A 15 -7.50 38.13 -51.80
N ILE A 16 -7.29 37.58 -53.00
CA ILE A 16 -7.31 36.12 -53.24
C ILE A 16 -6.23 35.41 -52.41
N THR A 17 -5.01 35.97 -52.34
CA THR A 17 -3.92 35.38 -51.53
C THR A 17 -4.21 35.41 -50.03
N GLU A 18 -4.91 36.44 -49.55
CA GLU A 18 -5.27 36.54 -48.13
C GLU A 18 -6.40 35.58 -47.75
N GLU A 19 -7.39 35.39 -48.64
CA GLU A 19 -8.40 34.34 -48.48
C GLU A 19 -7.76 32.94 -48.43
N GLU A 20 -6.78 32.69 -49.28
CA GLU A 20 -6.09 31.40 -49.35
C GLU A 20 -5.22 31.14 -48.11
N ARG A 21 -4.50 32.16 -47.61
CA ARG A 21 -3.83 32.09 -46.29
C ARG A 21 -4.82 31.84 -45.17
N ARG A 22 -5.98 32.49 -45.18
CA ARG A 22 -7.02 32.29 -44.17
C ARG A 22 -7.56 30.86 -44.20
N ARG A 23 -7.85 30.31 -45.39
CA ARG A 23 -8.25 28.90 -45.56
C ARG A 23 -7.17 27.95 -45.04
N ASN A 24 -5.90 28.16 -45.38
CA ASN A 24 -4.79 27.35 -44.88
C ASN A 24 -4.59 27.44 -43.36
N ARG A 25 -4.80 28.62 -42.76
CA ARG A 25 -4.78 28.78 -41.30
C ARG A 25 -5.92 28.02 -40.64
N MET A 26 -7.14 28.03 -41.21
CA MET A 26 -8.26 27.27 -40.67
C MET A 26 -8.01 25.76 -40.72
N THR A 27 -7.49 25.24 -41.83
CA THR A 27 -7.20 23.80 -41.96
C THR A 27 -6.07 23.37 -41.03
N SER A 28 -4.98 24.15 -40.95
CA SER A 28 -3.85 23.88 -40.05
C SER A 28 -4.24 23.96 -38.57
N ASN A 29 -5.03 24.98 -38.18
CA ASN A 29 -5.50 25.12 -36.81
C ASN A 29 -6.50 24.01 -36.46
N ARG A 30 -7.39 23.63 -37.38
CA ARG A 30 -8.29 22.47 -37.20
C ARG A 30 -7.50 21.18 -36.94
N LEU A 31 -6.45 20.93 -37.73
CA LEU A 31 -5.58 19.76 -37.54
C LEU A 31 -4.84 19.82 -36.20
N SER A 32 -4.30 20.99 -35.85
CA SER A 32 -3.54 21.20 -34.61
C SER A 32 -4.42 21.06 -33.38
N ALA A 33 -5.64 21.60 -33.40
CA ALA A 33 -6.63 21.43 -32.33
C ALA A 33 -7.02 19.96 -32.16
N ARG A 34 -7.24 19.23 -33.27
CA ARG A 34 -7.50 17.77 -33.22
C ARG A 34 -6.31 17.01 -32.61
N LYS A 35 -5.09 17.30 -33.06
CA LYS A 35 -3.87 16.65 -32.54
C LYS A 35 -3.67 16.95 -31.05
N SER A 36 -3.93 18.18 -30.63
CA SER A 36 -3.87 18.59 -29.22
C SER A 36 -4.89 17.81 -28.37
N ARG A 37 -6.15 17.73 -28.82
CA ARG A 37 -7.19 16.95 -28.14
C ARG A 37 -6.84 15.47 -28.05
N MET A 38 -6.33 14.87 -29.14
CA MET A 38 -5.89 13.48 -29.13
C MET A 38 -4.72 13.25 -28.16
N LYS A 39 -3.74 14.15 -28.11
CA LYS A 39 -2.63 14.05 -27.15
C LYS A 39 -3.11 14.14 -25.71
N GLN A 40 -4.07 15.02 -25.44
CA GLN A 40 -4.66 15.17 -24.12
C GLN A 40 -5.49 13.93 -23.73
N GLN A 41 -6.26 13.36 -24.66
CA GLN A 41 -7.00 12.12 -24.43
C GLN A 41 -6.04 10.98 -24.11
N GLN A 42 -5.00 10.77 -24.91
CA GLN A 42 -4.00 9.74 -24.66
C GLN A 42 -3.35 9.89 -23.27
N TYR A 43 -3.01 11.12 -22.88
CA TYR A 43 -2.44 11.37 -21.56
C TYR A 43 -3.40 11.02 -20.41
N VAL A 44 -4.69 11.32 -20.57
CA VAL A 44 -5.72 10.93 -19.59
C VAL A 44 -5.87 9.41 -19.56
N ASP A 45 -5.92 8.75 -20.72
CA ASP A 45 -6.03 7.29 -20.82
C ASP A 45 -4.82 6.60 -20.15
N ASP A 46 -3.61 7.11 -20.40
CA ASP A 46 -2.38 6.60 -19.79
C ASP A 46 -2.40 6.77 -18.25
N LEU A 47 -2.85 7.92 -17.75
CA LEU A 47 -3.01 8.16 -16.30
C LEU A 47 -4.05 7.24 -15.67
N THR A 48 -5.18 7.00 -16.35
CA THR A 48 -6.24 6.09 -15.87
C THR A 48 -5.72 4.66 -15.82
N ALA A 49 -5.00 4.21 -16.85
CA ALA A 49 -4.38 2.89 -16.87
C ALA A 49 -3.37 2.70 -15.73
N GLU A 50 -2.55 3.72 -15.46
CA GLU A 50 -1.58 3.71 -14.37
C GLU A 50 -2.28 3.72 -12.99
N ASN A 51 -3.36 4.49 -12.83
CA ASN A 51 -4.14 4.50 -11.60
C ASN A 51 -4.71 3.11 -11.30
N GLU A 52 -5.32 2.47 -12.29
CA GLU A 52 -5.88 1.13 -12.17
C GLU A 52 -4.81 0.07 -11.90
N ARG A 53 -3.61 0.21 -12.47
CA ARG A 53 -2.46 -0.65 -12.13
C ARG A 53 -2.07 -0.50 -10.67
N LEU A 54 -1.87 0.74 -10.21
CA LEU A 54 -1.49 1.05 -8.83
C LEU A 54 -2.57 0.63 -7.82
N ARG A 55 -3.86 0.73 -8.16
CA ARG A 55 -4.96 0.22 -7.32
C ARG A 55 -4.87 -1.28 -7.11
N ARG A 56 -4.71 -2.03 -8.20
CA ARG A 56 -4.53 -3.50 -8.15
C ARG A 56 -3.30 -3.91 -7.36
N GLU A 57 -2.17 -3.22 -7.57
CA GLU A 57 -0.94 -3.47 -6.80
C GLU A 57 -1.14 -3.18 -5.30
N ASN A 58 -1.81 -2.09 -4.95
CA ASN A 58 -2.14 -1.78 -3.56
C ASN A 58 -3.06 -2.82 -2.91
N GLU A 59 -4.07 -3.29 -3.62
CA GLU A 59 -4.97 -4.35 -3.13
C GLU A 59 -4.22 -5.66 -2.89
N ALA A 60 -3.35 -6.07 -3.82
CA ALA A 60 -2.51 -7.25 -3.68
C ALA A 60 -1.55 -7.12 -2.48
N MET A 61 -0.90 -5.97 -2.31
CA MET A 61 -0.04 -5.71 -1.16
C MET A 61 -0.82 -5.76 0.17
N ARG A 62 -2.02 -5.17 0.22
CA ARG A 62 -2.88 -5.21 1.42
C ARG A 62 -3.28 -6.63 1.78
N ALA A 63 -3.64 -7.46 0.80
CA ALA A 63 -3.96 -8.87 1.03
C ALA A 63 -2.74 -9.63 1.59
N SER A 64 -1.57 -9.48 0.96
CA SER A 64 -0.33 -10.11 1.41
C SER A 64 0.06 -9.71 2.83
N VAL A 65 -0.06 -8.42 3.18
CA VAL A 65 0.17 -7.94 4.56
C VAL A 65 -0.84 -8.56 5.52
N GLY A 66 -2.11 -8.66 5.13
CA GLY A 66 -3.16 -9.31 5.93
C GLY A 66 -2.80 -10.77 6.27
N ASP A 67 -2.35 -11.53 5.27
CA ASP A 67 -1.96 -12.94 5.45
C ASP A 67 -0.76 -13.08 6.40
N VAL A 68 0.28 -12.25 6.22
CA VAL A 68 1.47 -12.26 7.09
C VAL A 68 1.10 -11.90 8.53
N LEU A 69 0.21 -10.91 8.73
CA LEU A 69 -0.27 -10.55 10.07
C LEU A 69 -1.04 -11.71 10.73
N GLN A 70 -1.87 -12.44 9.97
CA GLN A 70 -2.57 -13.60 10.50
C GLN A 70 -1.60 -14.71 10.93
N GLN A 71 -0.59 -15.00 10.11
CA GLN A 71 0.45 -15.98 10.43
C GLN A 71 1.27 -15.57 11.66
N SER A 72 1.66 -14.30 11.75
CA SER A 72 2.37 -13.76 12.92
C SER A 72 1.57 -13.94 14.21
N ARG A 73 0.25 -13.67 14.17
CA ARG A 73 -0.62 -13.86 15.34
C ARG A 73 -0.71 -15.32 15.76
N ALA A 74 -0.79 -16.25 14.82
CA ALA A 74 -0.77 -17.68 15.12
C ALA A 74 0.55 -18.10 15.77
N LEU A 75 1.68 -17.68 15.22
CA LEU A 75 3.02 -17.95 15.77
C LEU A 75 3.19 -17.33 17.18
N GLU A 76 2.69 -16.12 17.41
CA GLU A 76 2.69 -15.50 18.73
C GLU A 76 1.88 -16.31 19.75
N GLN A 77 0.73 -16.84 19.33
CA GLN A 77 -0.09 -17.69 20.19
C GLN A 77 0.63 -18.99 20.54
N GLU A 78 1.22 -19.66 19.56
CA GLU A 78 2.03 -20.87 19.77
C GLU A 78 3.22 -20.59 20.71
N ASN A 79 3.92 -19.48 20.50
CA ASN A 79 5.04 -19.07 21.35
C ASN A 79 4.60 -18.84 22.80
N ARG A 80 3.43 -18.22 23.02
CA ARG A 80 2.85 -18.06 24.38
C ARG A 80 2.56 -19.41 25.04
N VAL A 81 2.05 -20.38 24.28
CA VAL A 81 1.79 -21.74 24.78
C VAL A 81 3.11 -22.43 25.15
N LEU A 82 4.11 -22.39 24.27
CA LEU A 82 5.43 -22.96 24.53
C LEU A 82 6.11 -22.31 25.75
N ALA A 83 6.02 -20.99 25.88
CA ALA A 83 6.53 -20.26 27.03
C ALA A 83 5.80 -20.65 28.33
N ALA A 84 4.49 -20.90 28.28
CA ALA A 84 3.74 -21.42 29.43
C ALA A 84 4.22 -22.83 29.84
N HIS A 85 4.40 -23.73 28.88
CA HIS A 85 4.94 -25.07 29.15
C HIS A 85 6.37 -25.02 29.70
N ALA A 86 7.24 -24.18 29.13
CA ALA A 86 8.60 -24.01 29.62
C ALA A 86 8.64 -23.51 31.08
N ARG A 87 7.75 -22.58 31.46
CA ARG A 87 7.58 -22.15 32.85
C ARG A 87 7.12 -23.26 33.77
N GLN A 88 6.15 -24.07 33.35
CA GLN A 88 5.68 -25.22 34.13
C GLN A 88 6.81 -26.24 34.37
N LEU A 89 7.58 -26.55 33.33
CA LEU A 89 8.71 -27.47 33.43
C LEU A 89 9.82 -26.91 34.33
N CYS A 90 10.16 -25.62 34.20
CA CYS A 90 11.14 -24.96 35.04
C CYS A 90 10.73 -25.00 36.52
N ALA A 91 9.46 -24.69 36.82
CA ALA A 91 8.92 -24.76 38.18
C ALA A 91 8.95 -26.20 38.73
N ALA A 92 8.57 -27.19 37.92
CA ALA A 92 8.60 -28.59 38.31
C ALA A 92 10.03 -29.08 38.62
N LEU A 93 11.02 -28.69 37.82
CA LEU A 93 12.44 -29.00 38.07
C LEU A 93 12.94 -28.37 39.36
N LEU A 94 12.64 -27.09 39.60
CA LEU A 94 13.02 -26.40 40.83
C LEU A 94 12.41 -27.08 42.06
N LEU A 95 11.12 -27.42 42.00
CA LEU A 95 10.42 -28.12 43.08
C LEU A 95 11.01 -29.52 43.34
N ARG A 96 11.29 -30.28 42.28
CA ARG A 96 11.85 -31.63 42.44
C ARG A 96 13.27 -31.59 42.99
N ASN A 97 14.08 -30.63 42.54
CA ASN A 97 15.42 -30.41 43.08
C ASN A 97 15.38 -30.01 44.57
N SER A 98 14.42 -29.18 45.00
CA SER A 98 14.28 -28.82 46.41
C SER A 98 13.83 -30.01 47.27
N GLN A 99 12.92 -30.85 46.76
CA GLN A 99 12.50 -32.09 47.43
C GLN A 99 13.66 -33.08 47.61
N LEU A 100 14.52 -33.24 46.60
CA LEU A 100 15.69 -34.12 46.69
C LEU A 100 16.70 -33.61 47.72
N ARG A 101 16.95 -32.29 47.77
CA ARG A 101 17.82 -31.70 48.81
C ARG A 101 17.28 -31.98 50.21
N LEU A 102 15.99 -31.71 50.43
CA LEU A 102 15.31 -31.99 51.70
C LEU A 102 15.41 -33.47 52.09
N LEU A 103 15.23 -34.40 51.14
CA LEU A 103 15.35 -35.83 51.40
C LEU A 103 16.78 -36.21 51.81
N GLY A 104 17.80 -35.62 51.18
CA GLY A 104 19.19 -35.81 51.58
C GLY A 104 19.44 -35.35 53.02
N ASP A 105 18.91 -34.17 53.38
CA ASP A 105 19.01 -33.62 54.73
C ASP A 105 18.34 -34.53 55.78
N VAL A 106 17.13 -35.04 55.48
CA VAL A 106 16.38 -35.93 56.40
C VAL A 106 17.02 -37.31 56.51
N SER A 107 17.54 -37.86 55.42
CA SER A 107 18.16 -39.19 55.40
C SER A 107 19.59 -39.22 55.92
N GLY A 108 20.21 -38.06 56.14
CA GLY A 108 21.62 -37.94 56.51
C GLY A 108 22.58 -38.37 55.40
N VAL A 109 22.07 -38.53 54.17
CA VAL A 109 22.86 -38.89 52.99
C VAL A 109 22.93 -37.69 52.05
N PRO A 110 24.11 -37.09 51.83
CA PRO A 110 24.24 -35.96 50.92
C PRO A 110 23.92 -36.41 49.49
N LEU A 111 22.85 -35.85 48.91
CA LEU A 111 22.51 -36.03 47.50
C LEU A 111 23.09 -34.89 46.68
N ASP A 112 23.93 -35.21 45.70
CA ASP A 112 24.49 -34.23 44.76
C ASP A 112 23.43 -33.84 43.71
N VAL A 113 22.60 -32.85 44.05
CA VAL A 113 21.55 -32.34 43.16
C VAL A 113 22.08 -31.13 42.39
N PRO A 114 22.22 -31.20 41.05
CA PRO A 114 22.66 -30.06 40.25
C PRO A 114 21.63 -28.93 40.29
N GLY A 115 22.12 -27.68 40.28
CA GLY A 115 21.27 -26.49 40.15
C GLY A 115 20.60 -26.42 38.78
N VAL A 116 19.43 -25.80 38.71
CA VAL A 116 18.83 -25.44 37.41
C VAL A 116 19.64 -24.26 36.84
N PRO A 117 20.04 -24.29 35.55
CA PRO A 117 20.80 -23.21 34.95
C PRO A 117 20.12 -21.83 35.09
N ASP A 118 20.89 -20.82 35.50
CA ASP A 118 20.37 -19.48 35.84
C ASP A 118 19.59 -18.82 34.70
N HIS A 119 20.01 -19.01 33.45
CA HIS A 119 19.32 -18.45 32.29
C HIS A 119 17.91 -19.04 32.11
N LEU A 120 17.68 -20.30 32.48
CA LEU A 120 16.34 -20.90 32.43
C LEU A 120 15.45 -20.36 33.53
N VAL A 121 16.02 -20.13 34.72
CA VAL A 121 15.31 -19.50 35.83
C VAL A 121 15.00 -18.04 35.51
N GLN A 122 15.88 -17.33 34.81
CA GLN A 122 15.66 -15.95 34.40
C GLN A 122 14.55 -15.84 33.33
N LEU A 123 14.53 -16.74 32.35
CA LEU A 123 13.53 -16.74 31.27
C LEU A 123 12.17 -17.31 31.70
N TYR A 124 12.18 -18.34 32.55
CA TYR A 124 11.00 -19.16 32.84
C TYR A 124 10.69 -19.32 34.35
N GLY A 125 11.47 -18.71 35.25
CA GLY A 125 11.30 -18.79 36.71
C GLY A 125 10.26 -17.82 37.29
N GLY A 126 9.60 -17.01 36.46
CA GLY A 126 8.28 -16.46 36.80
C GLY A 126 8.20 -15.15 37.59
N VAL A 127 9.21 -14.28 37.59
CA VAL A 127 9.05 -12.96 38.26
C VAL A 127 9.08 -11.76 37.31
N HIS A 128 9.94 -11.66 36.30
CA HIS A 128 9.84 -10.56 35.34
C HIS A 128 10.44 -10.97 34.01
N MET A 129 9.59 -11.13 33.01
CA MET A 129 9.88 -10.51 31.73
C MET A 129 8.72 -9.55 31.49
N PRO A 130 8.98 -8.28 31.09
CA PRO A 130 7.93 -7.60 30.37
C PRO A 130 7.62 -8.55 29.23
N VAL A 131 6.38 -9.05 29.19
CA VAL A 131 5.81 -9.36 27.89
C VAL A 131 5.90 -8.01 27.22
N THR A 132 6.99 -7.72 26.51
CA THR A 132 6.93 -6.72 25.46
C THR A 132 5.90 -7.37 24.54
N PRO A 133 4.65 -6.88 24.49
CA PRO A 133 3.91 -7.16 23.27
C PRO A 133 4.86 -6.67 22.19
N LEU A 134 5.33 -7.58 21.33
CA LEU A 134 5.58 -7.19 19.94
C LEU A 134 4.36 -6.32 19.62
N SER A 135 4.61 -5.03 19.42
CA SER A 135 3.62 -3.96 19.54
C SER A 135 2.27 -4.42 19.00
N PRO A 136 1.13 -4.07 19.63
CA PRO A 136 -0.17 -4.44 19.06
C PRO A 136 -0.10 -4.16 17.56
N SER A 137 -0.28 -5.21 16.76
CA SER A 137 -0.34 -5.14 15.29
C SER A 137 -0.96 -3.79 14.97
N PRO A 138 -0.24 -2.85 14.31
CA PRO A 138 -0.81 -1.55 14.02
C PRO A 138 -2.20 -1.82 13.43
N PRO A 139 -3.24 -1.08 13.86
CA PRO A 139 -4.56 -1.23 13.24
C PRO A 139 -4.32 -1.19 11.74
N PRO A 140 -5.02 -2.04 10.94
CA PRO A 140 -4.83 -2.04 9.49
C PRO A 140 -4.82 -0.59 9.09
N LEU A 141 -3.74 -0.13 8.46
CA LEU A 141 -3.64 1.24 8.02
C LEU A 141 -4.80 1.39 7.03
N GLN A 142 -5.95 1.80 7.54
CA GLN A 142 -6.93 2.54 6.80
C GLN A 142 -6.15 3.81 6.49
N LEU A 143 -5.33 3.73 5.44
CA LEU A 143 -5.03 4.86 4.60
C LEU A 143 -6.41 5.28 4.09
N GLN A 144 -7.14 5.97 4.97
CA GLN A 144 -8.34 6.69 4.66
C GLN A 144 -7.79 7.79 3.76
N LEU A 145 -7.72 7.45 2.48
CA LEU A 145 -7.40 8.37 1.42
C LEU A 145 -8.26 9.62 1.72
N PRO A 146 -7.67 10.83 1.68
CA PRO A 146 -8.40 12.06 1.86
C PRO A 146 -9.78 11.98 1.20
N LEU A 147 -10.82 12.47 1.87
CA LEU A 147 -12.21 12.33 1.43
C LEU A 147 -12.40 12.77 -0.04
N GLU A 148 -11.56 13.70 -0.49
CA GLU A 148 -11.39 14.16 -1.88
C GLU A 148 -11.08 13.03 -2.85
N ILE A 149 -10.07 12.19 -2.54
CA ILE A 149 -9.69 11.03 -3.36
C ILE A 149 -10.80 9.98 -3.33
N GLN A 150 -11.43 9.76 -2.18
CA GLN A 150 -12.52 8.80 -2.06
C GLN A 150 -13.75 9.24 -2.87
N LEU A 151 -14.06 10.53 -2.90
CA LEU A 151 -15.09 11.11 -3.75
C LEU A 151 -14.73 11.00 -5.24
N MET A 152 -13.47 11.21 -5.61
CA MET A 152 -12.99 11.11 -6.99
C MET A 152 -13.07 9.67 -7.52
N LEU A 153 -12.89 8.68 -6.64
CA LEU A 153 -12.98 7.24 -6.96
C LEU A 153 -14.43 6.70 -6.97
N LEU A 154 -15.37 7.41 -6.34
CA LEU A 154 -16.80 7.06 -6.31
C LEU A 154 -17.63 7.80 -7.37
N GLN A 155 -17.04 8.72 -8.14
CA GLN A 155 -17.77 9.33 -9.24
C GLN A 155 -17.96 8.26 -10.33
N PRO A 156 -19.21 7.88 -10.67
CA PRO A 156 -19.44 7.08 -11.86
C PRO A 156 -18.93 7.88 -13.06
N ASP A 157 -18.21 7.23 -13.97
CA ASP A 157 -17.74 7.81 -15.22
C ASP A 157 -18.93 8.43 -15.97
N VAL A 158 -19.07 9.76 -15.86
CA VAL A 158 -20.12 10.52 -16.57
C VAL A 158 -19.84 10.53 -18.08
N MET A 159 -18.75 9.91 -18.53
CA MET A 159 -18.34 9.83 -19.92
C MET A 159 -19.09 8.76 -20.74
N ASP A 160 -19.82 7.85 -20.11
CA ASP A 160 -20.59 6.82 -20.84
C ASP A 160 -21.96 7.33 -21.37
N ALA A 161 -22.42 8.50 -20.93
CA ALA A 161 -23.72 9.04 -21.33
C ALA A 161 -23.68 9.91 -22.62
N VAL A 162 -22.50 10.31 -23.09
CA VAL A 162 -22.37 11.18 -24.28
C VAL A 162 -22.05 10.39 -25.56
N GLY A 163 -21.72 9.10 -25.44
CA GLY A 163 -21.43 8.21 -26.57
C GLY A 163 -22.64 7.51 -27.20
N MET A 164 -23.82 7.55 -26.57
CA MET A 164 -25.01 6.77 -26.99
C MET A 164 -26.06 7.60 -27.75
N LEU A 165 -25.70 8.77 -28.27
CA LEU A 165 -26.64 9.70 -28.94
C LEU A 165 -26.17 10.21 -30.31
N VAL A 166 -25.37 9.42 -31.04
CA VAL A 166 -25.11 9.60 -32.48
C VAL A 166 -25.27 8.29 -33.23
#